data_AF-A0A171DG33-F1
#
_entry.id   AF-A0A171DG33-F1
#
_cell.length_a   1.000
_cell.length_b   1.000
_cell.length_c   1.000
_cell.angle_alpha   90.00
_cell.angle_beta   90.00
_cell.angle_gamma   90.00
#
_symmetry.space_group_name_H-M   'P 1'
#
loop_
_entity.id
_entity.type
_entity.pdbx_description
1 polymer ?
#
loop_
_entity_poly.entity_id
_entity_poly.type
_entity_poly.pdbx_seq_one_letter_code
_entity_poly.pdbx_strand_id
1 'polypeptide(L)'
;MPESRKDIGPGPLARLRNDLKNDLLTGLAVVIPLATTLWLSTIVARLAVEFLTSVPKQFNPLQTQNPLLLSFINLMVGLLVPLLAILLIGLMARIAVVRPLVAFGEDTLIRIPLAGTVYKTLKQLLETLLGDNSNRFRRVVLVEYPRQGTFAMAFVTGPVGQSLQPLFPEPMINIFIPTSPNPTTGWYALVAEKDVKTLDIPVDMAFRTIISAGILSPDQKPSASPEDKDPQGQPVISYSPSGGA
;
A
#
# COMPACT_ATOMS: atom_id res chain seq x y z
N MET A 1 8.31 48.37 39.87
CA MET A 1 7.53 47.13 40.03
C MET A 1 6.50 47.06 38.90
N PRO A 2 6.54 46.08 38.01
CA PRO A 2 5.38 45.72 37.19
C PRO A 2 4.82 44.35 37.61
N GLU A 3 3.50 44.26 37.64
CA GLU A 3 2.71 43.11 38.09
C GLU A 3 2.98 41.85 37.27
N SER A 4 3.14 40.73 37.98
CA SER A 4 3.19 39.39 37.43
C SER A 4 1.78 38.97 37.00
N ARG A 5 1.54 38.96 35.69
CA ARG A 5 0.30 38.44 35.09
C ARG A 5 0.35 36.92 35.19
N LYS A 6 -0.46 36.37 36.08
CA LYS A 6 -0.58 34.93 36.31
C LYS A 6 -1.32 34.31 35.13
N ASP A 7 -0.60 33.69 34.20
CA ASP A 7 -1.17 32.93 33.09
C ASP A 7 -1.92 31.72 33.66
N ILE A 8 -3.24 31.84 33.77
CA ILE A 8 -4.12 30.74 34.18
C ILE A 8 -4.21 29.80 32.98
N GLY A 9 -3.41 28.73 33.00
CA GLY A 9 -3.49 27.66 32.01
C GLY A 9 -4.90 27.08 31.89
N PRO A 10 -5.24 26.42 30.76
CA PRO A 10 -6.59 25.95 30.49
C PRO A 10 -7.09 25.07 31.64
N GLY A 11 -8.27 25.43 32.17
CA GLY A 11 -8.88 24.77 33.32
C GLY A 11 -9.11 23.26 33.09
N PRO A 12 -9.26 22.47 34.17
CA PRO A 12 -9.31 21.01 34.11
C PRO A 12 -10.39 20.47 33.16
N LEU A 13 -11.53 21.16 33.05
CA LEU A 13 -12.62 20.82 32.12
C LEU A 13 -12.23 21.00 30.64
N ALA A 14 -11.38 21.97 30.33
CA ALA A 14 -10.92 22.21 28.96
C ALA A 14 -9.93 21.13 28.49
N ARG A 15 -9.12 20.60 29.42
CA ARG A 15 -8.20 19.48 29.16
C ARG A 15 -8.98 18.19 28.92
N LEU A 16 -9.90 17.85 29.83
CA LEU A 16 -10.77 16.68 29.71
C LEU A 16 -11.56 16.68 28.39
N ARG A 17 -12.09 17.84 27.98
CA ARG A 17 -12.82 17.97 26.70
C ARG A 17 -11.91 17.71 25.48
N ASN A 18 -10.65 18.15 25.54
CA ASN A 18 -9.72 17.96 24.43
C ASN A 18 -9.22 16.52 24.36
N ASP A 19 -8.97 15.88 25.50
CA ASP A 19 -8.59 14.48 25.58
C ASP A 19 -9.72 13.59 25.04
N LEU A 20 -10.98 13.82 25.48
CA LEU A 20 -12.15 13.09 24.96
C LEU A 20 -12.34 13.26 23.45
N LYS A 21 -12.09 14.48 22.93
CA LYS A 21 -12.16 14.75 21.48
C LYS A 21 -11.08 14.01 20.72
N ASN A 22 -9.85 14.00 21.22
CA ASN A 22 -8.73 13.29 20.58
C ASN A 22 -8.94 11.77 20.62
N ASP A 23 -9.44 11.23 21.72
CA ASP A 23 -9.73 9.80 21.85
C ASP A 23 -10.88 9.38 20.93
N LEU A 24 -11.94 10.21 20.82
CA LEU A 24 -13.05 9.97 19.89
C LEU A 24 -12.59 10.05 18.43
N LEU A 25 -11.75 11.04 18.08
CA LEU A 25 -11.16 11.15 16.74
C LEU A 25 -10.29 9.96 16.41
N THR A 26 -9.52 9.45 17.38
CA THR A 26 -8.67 8.26 17.23
C THR A 26 -9.51 7.00 17.04
N GLY A 27 -10.55 6.81 17.86
CA GLY A 27 -11.48 5.69 17.71
C GLY A 27 -12.23 5.75 16.38
N LEU A 28 -12.69 6.93 15.97
CA LEU A 28 -13.36 7.14 14.68
C LEU A 28 -12.42 6.86 13.50
N ALA A 29 -11.14 7.21 13.61
CA ALA A 29 -10.13 6.92 12.59
C ALA A 29 -9.89 5.42 12.38
N VAL A 30 -10.13 4.58 13.39
CA VAL A 30 -10.04 3.11 13.28
C VAL A 30 -11.37 2.51 12.79
N VAL A 31 -12.50 3.03 13.28
CA VAL A 31 -13.84 2.51 12.97
C VAL A 31 -14.27 2.85 11.55
N ILE A 32 -13.94 4.05 11.02
CA ILE A 32 -14.32 4.46 9.66
C ILE A 32 -13.76 3.49 8.59
N PRO A 33 -12.45 3.18 8.56
CA PRO A 33 -11.91 2.21 7.61
C PRO A 33 -12.55 0.83 7.76
N LEU A 34 -12.73 0.35 8.99
CA LEU A 34 -13.32 -0.97 9.25
C LEU A 34 -14.77 -1.03 8.77
N ALA A 35 -15.58 -0.03 9.10
CA ALA A 35 -16.95 0.11 8.60
C ALA A 35 -17.00 0.22 7.07
N THR A 36 -16.05 0.93 6.47
CA THR A 36 -15.93 1.05 5.00
C THR A 36 -15.63 -0.30 4.35
N THR A 37 -14.72 -1.10 4.92
CA THR A 37 -14.42 -2.45 4.41
C THR A 37 -15.63 -3.38 4.52
N LEU A 38 -16.36 -3.34 5.64
CA LEU A 38 -17.58 -4.13 5.83
C LEU A 38 -18.69 -3.67 4.86
N TRP A 39 -18.89 -2.36 4.71
CA TRP A 39 -19.87 -1.80 3.78
C TRP A 39 -19.57 -2.19 2.33
N LEU A 40 -18.31 -2.02 1.89
CA LEU A 40 -17.89 -2.39 0.54
C LEU A 40 -18.07 -3.90 0.30
N SER A 41 -17.74 -4.72 1.30
CA SER A 41 -17.98 -6.17 1.25
C SER A 41 -19.45 -6.50 1.02
N THR A 42 -20.37 -5.79 1.67
CA THR A 42 -21.81 -6.01 1.46
C THR A 42 -22.29 -5.62 0.06
N ILE A 43 -21.69 -4.58 -0.56
CA ILE A 43 -22.01 -4.18 -1.94
C ILE A 43 -21.56 -5.27 -2.91
N VAL A 44 -20.34 -5.74 -2.76
CA VAL A 44 -19.78 -6.81 -3.60
C VAL A 44 -20.60 -8.09 -3.44
N ALA A 45 -20.95 -8.46 -2.21
CA ALA A 45 -21.79 -9.63 -1.94
C ALA A 45 -23.19 -9.49 -2.57
N ARG A 46 -23.82 -8.32 -2.50
CA ARG A 46 -25.13 -8.08 -3.14
C ARG A 46 -25.04 -8.18 -4.66
N LEU A 47 -24.03 -7.55 -5.27
CA LEU A 47 -23.80 -7.68 -6.72
C LEU A 47 -23.56 -9.15 -7.12
N ALA A 48 -22.77 -9.89 -6.33
CA ALA A 48 -22.49 -11.30 -6.60
C ALA A 48 -23.76 -12.17 -6.51
N VAL A 49 -24.59 -11.96 -5.49
CA VAL A 49 -25.87 -12.68 -5.32
C VAL A 49 -26.84 -12.31 -6.44
N GLU A 50 -26.97 -11.03 -6.79
CA GLU A 50 -27.86 -10.58 -7.87
C GLU A 50 -27.42 -11.16 -9.22
N PHE A 51 -26.10 -11.22 -9.48
CA PHE A 51 -25.53 -11.88 -10.65
C PHE A 51 -25.80 -13.40 -10.66
N LEU A 52 -25.63 -14.08 -9.52
CA LEU A 52 -25.83 -15.53 -9.42
C LEU A 52 -27.31 -15.94 -9.49
N THR A 53 -28.20 -15.13 -8.91
CA THR A 53 -29.67 -15.31 -8.96
C THR A 53 -30.30 -14.81 -10.26
N SER A 54 -29.53 -14.16 -11.13
CA SER A 54 -29.91 -13.84 -12.51
C SER A 54 -30.10 -15.10 -13.36
N VAL A 55 -29.55 -16.24 -12.94
CA VAL A 55 -29.83 -17.57 -13.49
C VAL A 55 -31.13 -18.10 -12.83
N PRO A 56 -32.13 -18.56 -13.61
CA PRO A 56 -33.50 -18.77 -13.12
C PRO A 56 -33.57 -19.69 -11.89
N LYS A 57 -34.51 -19.35 -11.00
CA LYS A 57 -34.80 -19.87 -9.63
C LYS A 57 -34.91 -21.39 -9.43
N GLN A 58 -34.61 -22.18 -10.45
CA GLN A 58 -34.67 -23.65 -10.48
C GLN A 58 -33.45 -24.29 -9.80
N PHE A 59 -32.35 -23.54 -9.66
CA PHE A 59 -31.09 -23.97 -9.04
C PHE A 59 -30.79 -23.24 -7.74
N ASN A 60 -31.80 -22.99 -6.89
CA ASN A 60 -31.57 -22.41 -5.58
C ASN A 60 -31.56 -23.51 -4.49
N PRO A 61 -30.44 -24.25 -4.28
CA PRO A 61 -30.33 -25.26 -3.22
C PRO A 61 -30.19 -24.63 -1.82
N LEU A 62 -30.21 -23.30 -1.72
CA LEU A 62 -29.86 -22.54 -0.52
C LEU A 62 -31.01 -22.34 0.46
N GLN A 63 -32.17 -22.96 0.24
CA GLN A 63 -33.25 -23.00 1.22
C GLN A 63 -32.97 -24.08 2.29
N THR A 64 -31.73 -24.11 2.79
CA THR A 64 -31.35 -24.93 3.94
C THR A 64 -31.62 -24.16 5.22
N GLN A 65 -32.30 -24.79 6.18
CA GLN A 65 -32.81 -24.20 7.43
C GLN A 65 -31.73 -23.79 8.45
N ASN A 66 -30.44 -23.81 8.08
CA ASN A 66 -29.32 -23.53 8.98
C ASN A 66 -28.70 -22.15 8.69
N PRO A 67 -28.86 -21.14 9.58
CA PRO A 67 -28.43 -19.76 9.34
C PRO A 67 -26.90 -19.60 9.24
N LEU A 68 -26.13 -20.45 9.94
CA LEU A 68 -24.66 -20.45 9.88
C LEU A 68 -24.13 -20.94 8.53
N LEU A 69 -24.73 -22.01 7.99
CA LEU A 69 -24.34 -22.59 6.70
C LEU A 69 -24.67 -21.63 5.56
N LEU A 70 -25.81 -20.95 5.65
CA LEU A 70 -26.21 -19.89 4.72
C LEU A 70 -25.19 -18.74 4.70
N SER A 71 -24.74 -18.30 5.88
CA SER A 71 -23.73 -17.23 6.00
C SER A 71 -22.39 -17.64 5.38
N PHE A 72 -21.95 -18.88 5.61
CA PHE A 72 -20.70 -19.40 5.06
C PHE A 72 -20.75 -19.54 3.53
N ILE A 73 -21.86 -20.03 2.98
CA ILE A 73 -22.06 -20.12 1.53
C ILE A 73 -22.13 -18.73 0.91
N ASN A 74 -22.84 -17.79 1.53
CA ASN A 74 -22.90 -16.41 1.04
C ASN A 74 -21.52 -15.75 1.02
N LEU A 75 -20.67 -16.01 2.03
CA LEU A 75 -19.29 -15.52 2.06
C LEU A 75 -18.45 -16.14 0.94
N MET A 76 -18.54 -17.46 0.74
CA MET A 76 -17.82 -18.16 -0.33
C MET A 76 -18.25 -17.68 -1.71
N VAL A 77 -19.55 -17.53 -1.94
CA VAL A 77 -20.10 -16.99 -3.18
C VAL A 77 -19.66 -15.54 -3.39
N GLY A 78 -19.74 -14.71 -2.36
CA GLY A 78 -19.34 -13.30 -2.40
C GLY A 78 -17.86 -13.09 -2.72
N LEU A 79 -17.00 -14.06 -2.40
CA LEU A 79 -15.57 -14.01 -2.74
C LEU A 79 -15.26 -14.69 -4.08
N LEU A 80 -15.81 -15.87 -4.32
CA LEU A 80 -15.45 -16.71 -5.45
C LEU A 80 -16.02 -16.16 -6.76
N VAL A 81 -17.24 -15.62 -6.76
CA VAL A 81 -17.90 -15.13 -7.98
C VAL A 81 -17.18 -13.91 -8.57
N PRO A 82 -16.84 -12.84 -7.81
CA PRO A 82 -16.05 -11.74 -8.34
C PRO A 82 -14.67 -12.19 -8.81
N LEU A 83 -14.02 -13.10 -8.09
CA LEU A 83 -12.71 -13.63 -8.48
C LEU A 83 -12.80 -14.38 -9.82
N LEU A 84 -13.81 -15.23 -9.99
CA LEU A 84 -14.06 -15.95 -11.23
C LEU A 84 -14.44 -14.99 -12.37
N ALA A 85 -15.25 -13.97 -12.09
CA ALA A 85 -15.62 -12.95 -13.06
C ALA A 85 -14.39 -12.18 -13.55
N ILE A 86 -13.53 -11.72 -12.64
CA ILE A 86 -12.26 -11.05 -12.98
C ILE A 86 -11.37 -11.98 -13.81
N LEU A 87 -11.26 -13.25 -13.43
CA LEU A 87 -10.48 -14.25 -14.16
C LEU A 87 -11.03 -14.47 -15.58
N LEU A 88 -12.36 -14.58 -15.72
CA LEU A 88 -13.02 -14.75 -17.01
C LEU A 88 -12.86 -13.51 -17.88
N ILE A 89 -13.03 -12.31 -17.33
CA ILE A 89 -12.79 -11.04 -18.03
C ILE A 89 -11.33 -10.98 -18.50
N GLY A 90 -10.37 -11.33 -17.64
CA GLY A 90 -8.95 -11.40 -17.99
C GLY A 90 -8.65 -12.44 -19.08
N LEU A 91 -9.33 -13.59 -19.06
CA LEU A 91 -9.21 -14.60 -20.11
C LEU A 91 -9.81 -14.11 -21.43
N MET A 92 -10.97 -13.46 -21.39
CA MET A 92 -11.63 -12.89 -22.56
C MET A 92 -10.81 -11.75 -23.17
N ALA A 93 -10.15 -10.93 -22.36
CA ALA A 93 -9.26 -9.87 -22.85
C ALA A 93 -8.10 -10.38 -23.72
N ARG A 94 -7.71 -11.66 -23.58
CA ARG A 94 -6.71 -12.32 -24.44
C ARG A 94 -7.24 -12.69 -25.82
N ILE A 95 -8.55 -12.79 -25.99
CA ILE A 95 -9.20 -13.18 -27.25
C ILE A 95 -9.11 -12.01 -28.24
N ALA A 96 -8.61 -12.26 -29.45
CA ALA A 96 -8.39 -11.24 -30.48
C ALA A 96 -9.66 -10.45 -30.84
N VAL A 97 -10.83 -11.08 -30.78
CA VAL A 97 -12.14 -10.49 -31.09
C VAL A 97 -12.64 -9.53 -30.00
N VAL A 98 -12.19 -9.68 -28.75
CA VAL A 98 -12.63 -8.84 -27.62
C VAL A 98 -11.89 -7.51 -27.59
N ARG A 99 -10.63 -7.49 -28.04
CA ARG A 99 -9.78 -6.28 -28.10
C ARG A 99 -10.45 -5.10 -28.84
N PRO A 100 -10.99 -5.26 -30.07
CA PRO A 100 -11.63 -4.14 -30.78
C PRO A 100 -12.92 -3.66 -30.10
N LEU A 101 -13.66 -4.56 -29.43
CA LEU A 101 -14.88 -4.20 -28.71
C LEU A 101 -14.58 -3.34 -27.47
N VAL A 102 -13.54 -3.71 -26.72
CA VAL A 102 -13.06 -2.92 -25.58
C VAL A 102 -12.56 -1.55 -26.04
N ALA A 103 -11.75 -1.50 -27.12
CA ALA A 103 -11.23 -0.25 -27.67
C ALA A 103 -12.36 0.71 -28.12
N PHE A 104 -13.44 0.18 -28.69
CA PHE A 104 -14.60 0.98 -29.06
C PHE A 104 -15.31 1.61 -27.85
N GLY A 105 -15.46 0.86 -26.76
CA GLY A 105 -16.02 1.37 -25.50
C GLY A 105 -15.15 2.45 -24.87
N GLU A 106 -13.83 2.25 -24.89
CA GLU A 106 -12.86 3.24 -24.42
C GLU A 106 -12.91 4.54 -25.24
N ASP A 107 -12.95 4.46 -26.56
CA ASP A 107 -13.03 5.65 -27.43
C ASP A 107 -14.31 6.45 -27.17
N THR A 108 -15.42 5.75 -26.92
CA THR A 108 -16.69 6.38 -26.55
C THR A 108 -16.59 7.13 -25.22
N LEU A 109 -15.95 6.52 -24.22
CA LEU A 109 -15.74 7.13 -22.89
C LEU A 109 -14.78 8.33 -22.94
N ILE A 110 -13.76 8.25 -23.78
CA ILE A 110 -12.76 9.30 -23.99
C ILE A 110 -13.35 10.56 -24.63
N ARG A 111 -14.41 10.42 -25.43
CA ARG A 111 -15.12 11.54 -26.06
C ARG A 111 -15.95 12.36 -25.08
N ILE A 112 -16.23 11.83 -23.88
CA ILE A 112 -16.94 12.58 -22.84
C ILE A 112 -15.93 13.56 -22.20
N PRO A 113 -16.13 14.88 -22.32
CA PRO A 113 -15.25 15.85 -21.70
C PRO A 113 -15.22 15.62 -20.18
N LEU A 114 -14.04 15.76 -19.57
CA LEU A 114 -13.72 15.45 -18.17
C LEU A 114 -13.59 13.94 -17.85
N ALA A 115 -14.61 13.11 -18.13
CA ALA A 115 -14.57 11.68 -17.84
C ALA A 115 -13.47 10.95 -18.62
N GLY A 116 -13.27 11.31 -19.89
CA GLY A 116 -12.20 10.79 -20.73
C GLY A 116 -10.80 11.09 -20.19
N THR A 117 -10.60 12.28 -19.59
CA THR A 117 -9.32 12.68 -18.99
C THR A 117 -9.02 11.86 -17.73
N VAL A 118 -10.00 11.69 -16.84
CA VAL A 118 -9.85 10.89 -15.62
C VAL A 118 -9.58 9.43 -15.97
N TYR A 119 -10.34 8.87 -16.92
CA TYR A 119 -10.15 7.50 -17.38
C TYR A 119 -8.75 7.29 -18.00
N LYS A 120 -8.30 8.20 -18.86
CA LYS A 120 -6.96 8.14 -19.47
C LYS A 120 -5.85 8.17 -18.41
N THR A 121 -5.91 9.10 -17.47
CA THR A 121 -4.90 9.22 -16.41
C THR A 121 -4.88 7.97 -15.54
N LEU A 122 -6.06 7.47 -15.14
CA LEU A 122 -6.15 6.27 -14.32
C LEU A 122 -5.66 5.03 -15.07
N LYS A 123 -6.03 4.87 -16.34
CA LYS A 123 -5.55 3.78 -17.20
C LYS A 123 -4.04 3.81 -17.33
N GLN A 124 -3.47 4.99 -17.60
CA GLN A 124 -2.02 5.15 -17.71
C GLN A 124 -1.29 4.83 -16.38
N LEU A 125 -1.85 5.23 -15.25
CA LEU A 125 -1.32 4.86 -13.93
C LEU A 125 -1.38 3.35 -13.72
N LEU A 126 -2.51 2.72 -14.00
CA LEU A 126 -2.70 1.28 -13.87
C LEU A 126 -1.79 0.49 -14.82
N GLU A 127 -1.65 0.91 -16.08
CA GLU A 127 -0.71 0.31 -17.05
C GLU A 127 0.75 0.48 -16.61
N THR A 128 1.09 1.59 -15.96
CA THR A 128 2.44 1.80 -15.41
C THR A 128 2.72 0.93 -14.19
N LEU A 129 1.70 0.67 -13.36
CA LEU A 129 1.82 -0.15 -12.15
C LEU A 129 1.73 -1.66 -12.46
N LEU A 130 0.89 -2.06 -13.42
CA LEU A 130 0.58 -3.45 -13.76
C LEU A 130 1.30 -3.96 -15.02
N GLY A 131 1.75 -3.06 -15.90
CA GLY A 131 2.43 -3.44 -17.14
C GLY A 131 3.84 -3.92 -16.85
N ASP A 132 4.07 -5.24 -17.01
CA ASP A 132 5.34 -5.98 -16.91
C ASP A 132 6.51 -5.18 -16.30
N ASN A 133 6.29 -4.80 -15.04
CA ASN A 133 7.17 -3.92 -14.29
C ASN A 133 7.96 -4.62 -13.20
N SER A 134 7.98 -5.95 -13.25
CA SER A 134 8.86 -6.83 -12.48
C SER A 134 10.36 -6.50 -12.64
N ASN A 135 10.70 -5.48 -13.43
CA ASN A 135 12.05 -4.98 -13.65
C ASN A 135 12.34 -3.52 -13.28
N ARG A 136 11.34 -2.66 -12.99
CA ARG A 136 11.57 -1.20 -12.88
C ARG A 136 11.79 -0.63 -11.47
N PHE A 137 11.44 -1.36 -10.39
CA PHE A 137 11.81 -1.01 -9.00
C PHE A 137 12.92 -1.93 -8.44
N ARG A 138 13.92 -2.28 -9.25
CA ARG A 138 14.83 -3.39 -8.91
C ARG A 138 15.90 -3.09 -7.89
N ARG A 139 16.16 -1.83 -7.58
CA ARG A 139 17.40 -1.44 -6.91
C ARG A 139 17.16 -0.35 -5.89
N VAL A 140 17.54 -0.64 -4.65
CA VAL A 140 17.66 0.34 -3.58
C VAL A 140 19.03 1.01 -3.72
N VAL A 141 19.06 2.33 -3.65
CA VAL A 141 20.30 3.11 -3.74
C VAL A 141 20.37 4.13 -2.62
N LEU A 142 21.59 4.52 -2.27
CA LEU A 142 21.86 5.74 -1.53
C LEU A 142 22.24 6.84 -2.52
N VAL A 143 21.63 8.00 -2.33
CA VAL A 143 21.87 9.21 -3.12
C VAL A 143 22.23 10.35 -2.18
N GLU A 144 23.12 11.24 -2.59
CA GLU A 144 23.39 12.45 -1.83
C GLU A 144 22.21 13.43 -1.91
N TYR A 145 21.51 13.64 -0.80
CA TYR A 145 20.37 14.54 -0.69
C TYR A 145 20.16 14.98 0.77
N PRO A 146 19.84 16.26 1.06
CA PRO A 146 19.68 17.37 0.12
C PRO A 146 21.01 18.08 -0.21
N ARG A 147 22.13 17.68 0.41
CA ARG A 147 23.46 18.27 0.18
C ARG A 147 24.55 17.20 0.22
N GLN A 148 25.74 17.55 -0.27
CA GLN A 148 26.91 16.68 -0.23
C GLN A 148 27.22 16.14 1.18
N GLY A 149 27.57 14.87 1.24
CA GLY A 149 27.84 14.15 2.48
C GLY A 149 26.59 13.75 3.30
N THR A 150 25.38 14.08 2.84
CA THR A 150 24.11 13.59 3.45
C THR A 150 23.47 12.61 2.49
N PHE A 151 23.16 11.39 2.93
CA PHE A 151 22.61 10.34 2.08
C PHE A 151 21.16 10.05 2.41
N ALA A 152 20.33 9.92 1.37
CA ALA A 152 18.97 9.43 1.46
C ALA A 152 18.86 8.07 0.77
N MET A 153 18.03 7.19 1.33
CA MET A 153 17.65 5.94 0.66
C MET A 153 16.61 6.25 -0.41
N ALA A 154 16.82 5.71 -1.61
CA ALA A 154 15.97 5.96 -2.76
C ALA A 154 15.77 4.67 -3.58
N PHE A 155 14.72 4.66 -4.39
CA PHE A 155 14.38 3.55 -5.27
C PHE A 155 14.58 3.98 -6.72
N VAL A 156 15.35 3.21 -7.48
CA VAL A 156 15.47 3.42 -8.93
C VAL A 156 14.15 3.01 -9.57
N THR A 157 13.54 3.91 -10.34
CA THR A 157 12.24 3.68 -11.02
C THR A 157 12.41 3.40 -12.51
N GLY A 158 13.62 3.63 -13.06
CA GLY A 158 13.98 3.28 -14.43
C GLY A 158 15.00 4.25 -15.06
N PRO A 159 15.37 4.04 -16.33
CA PRO A 159 16.19 4.97 -17.08
C PRO A 159 15.41 6.24 -17.43
N VAL A 160 16.14 7.34 -17.64
CA VAL A 160 15.54 8.60 -18.11
C VAL A 160 14.99 8.44 -19.52
N GLY A 161 13.84 9.06 -19.79
CA GLY A 161 13.21 9.04 -21.11
C GLY A 161 14.06 9.75 -22.17
N GLN A 162 13.92 9.33 -23.43
CA GLN A 162 14.71 9.84 -24.56
C GLN A 162 14.58 11.35 -24.80
N SER A 163 13.51 11.98 -24.32
CA SER A 163 13.32 13.43 -24.42
C SER A 163 14.14 14.24 -23.40
N LEU A 164 14.47 13.65 -22.25
CA LEU A 164 15.17 14.34 -21.15
C LEU A 164 16.66 14.01 -21.12
N GLN A 165 17.05 12.80 -21.53
CA GLN A 165 18.46 12.38 -21.53
C GLN A 165 19.40 13.32 -22.33
N PRO A 166 19.01 13.88 -23.50
CA PRO A 166 19.87 14.81 -24.24
C PRO A 166 20.18 16.13 -23.51
N LEU A 167 19.45 16.46 -22.44
CA LEU A 167 19.71 17.66 -21.63
C LEU A 167 20.88 17.47 -20.66
N PHE A 168 21.38 16.25 -20.50
CA PHE A 168 22.43 15.90 -19.56
C PHE A 168 23.60 15.23 -20.30
N PRO A 169 24.85 15.59 -19.98
CA PRO A 169 26.03 15.00 -20.61
C PRO A 169 26.26 13.54 -20.20
N GLU A 170 25.64 13.10 -19.12
CA GLU A 170 25.87 11.80 -18.49
C GLU A 170 24.59 10.97 -18.43
N PRO A 171 24.69 9.63 -18.39
CA PRO A 171 23.52 8.77 -18.24
C PRO A 171 22.83 9.05 -16.90
N MET A 172 21.58 9.50 -16.99
CA MET A 172 20.76 9.82 -15.84
C MET A 172 19.80 8.66 -15.56
N ILE A 173 19.45 8.50 -14.29
CA ILE A 173 18.44 7.54 -13.83
C ILE A 173 17.34 8.25 -13.06
N ASN A 174 16.13 7.72 -13.16
CA ASN A 174 14.98 8.18 -12.38
C ASN A 174 15.04 7.53 -11.00
N ILE A 175 14.97 8.34 -9.96
CA ILE A 175 14.88 7.86 -8.59
C ILE A 175 13.67 8.47 -7.87
N PHE A 176 13.13 7.70 -6.94
CA PHE A 176 12.13 8.15 -5.97
C PHE A 176 12.75 8.17 -4.58
N ILE A 177 12.76 9.34 -3.95
CA ILE A 177 13.26 9.56 -2.59
C ILE A 177 12.04 9.67 -1.66
N PRO A 178 11.67 8.61 -0.94
CA PRO A 178 10.54 8.62 -0.02
C PRO A 178 10.81 9.50 1.21
N THR A 179 9.74 9.97 1.84
CA THR A 179 9.79 10.60 3.16
C THR A 179 9.53 9.58 4.27
N SER A 180 10.15 9.77 5.43
CA SER A 180 9.84 9.02 6.65
C SER A 180 8.88 9.81 7.55
N PRO A 181 7.99 9.15 8.31
CA PRO A 181 7.72 7.71 8.35
C PRO A 181 6.72 7.26 7.26
N ASN A 182 6.15 8.18 6.48
CA ASN A 182 5.16 7.86 5.46
C ASN A 182 5.80 7.73 4.05
N PRO A 183 6.10 6.52 3.56
CA PRO A 183 6.80 6.31 2.30
C PRO A 183 5.91 6.51 1.07
N THR A 184 4.62 6.81 1.25
CA THR A 184 3.71 7.15 0.14
C THR A 184 3.97 8.55 -0.41
N THR A 185 4.69 9.39 0.34
CA THR A 185 5.12 10.73 -0.07
C THR A 185 6.63 10.75 -0.30
N GLY A 186 7.10 11.67 -1.14
CA GLY A 186 8.50 11.72 -1.54
C GLY A 186 8.76 12.66 -2.70
N TRP A 187 9.99 12.60 -3.20
CA TRP A 187 10.48 13.41 -4.31
C TRP A 187 10.87 12.52 -5.48
N TYR A 188 10.49 12.96 -6.67
CA TYR A 188 11.07 12.45 -7.91
C TYR A 188 12.33 13.24 -8.23
N ALA A 189 13.44 12.56 -8.51
CA ALA A 189 14.69 13.19 -8.89
C ALA A 189 15.38 12.44 -10.03
N LEU A 190 16.18 13.20 -10.79
CA LEU A 190 17.08 12.71 -11.82
C LEU A 190 18.49 12.81 -11.27
N VAL A 191 19.24 11.71 -11.29
CA VAL A 191 20.62 11.68 -10.81
C VAL A 191 21.51 10.91 -11.78
N ALA A 192 22.78 11.30 -11.87
CA ALA A 192 23.73 10.57 -12.69
C ALA A 192 23.94 9.18 -12.10
N GLU A 193 24.02 8.14 -12.96
CA GLU A 193 24.16 6.76 -12.48
C GLU A 193 25.45 6.54 -11.68
N LYS A 194 26.50 7.32 -11.96
CA LYS A 194 27.78 7.27 -11.25
C LYS A 194 27.71 7.83 -9.81
N ASP A 195 26.72 8.68 -9.52
CA ASP A 195 26.61 9.40 -8.24
C ASP A 195 25.72 8.66 -7.22
N VAL A 196 25.19 7.48 -7.58
CA VAL A 196 24.41 6.64 -6.68
C VAL A 196 25.20 5.45 -6.19
N LYS A 197 25.01 5.09 -4.91
CA LYS A 197 25.59 3.88 -4.32
C LYS A 197 24.51 2.81 -4.23
N THR A 198 24.72 1.68 -4.89
CA THR A 198 23.76 0.56 -4.83
C THR A 198 23.82 -0.12 -3.47
N LEU A 199 22.66 -0.37 -2.87
CA LEU A 199 22.52 -1.20 -1.67
C LEU A 199 22.03 -2.60 -2.06
N ASP A 200 22.72 -3.62 -1.58
CA ASP A 200 22.33 -5.03 -1.76
C ASP A 200 21.38 -5.48 -0.65
N ILE A 201 20.22 -4.82 -0.58
CA ILE A 201 19.15 -5.15 0.36
C ILE A 201 17.83 -5.31 -0.41
N PRO A 202 16.93 -6.17 0.07
CA PRO A 202 15.64 -6.31 -0.56
C PRO A 202 14.79 -5.05 -0.29
N VAL A 203 13.90 -4.75 -1.24
CA VAL A 203 13.08 -3.51 -1.26
C VAL A 203 12.18 -3.40 -0.03
N ASP A 204 11.68 -4.52 0.49
CA ASP A 204 10.84 -4.56 1.70
C ASP A 204 11.62 -4.14 2.96
N MET A 205 12.88 -4.53 3.08
CA MET A 205 13.75 -4.12 4.19
C MET A 205 14.03 -2.61 4.15
N ALA A 206 14.29 -2.06 2.95
CA ALA A 206 14.42 -0.62 2.76
C ALA A 206 13.16 0.13 3.22
N PHE A 207 11.96 -0.33 2.83
CA PHE A 207 10.71 0.27 3.28
C PHE A 207 10.54 0.20 4.81
N ARG A 208 10.88 -0.91 5.45
CA ARG A 208 10.82 -1.02 6.93
C ARG A 208 11.74 -0.01 7.61
N THR A 209 12.96 0.16 7.11
CA THR A 209 13.90 1.16 7.62
C THR A 209 13.36 2.58 7.43
N ILE A 210 12.79 2.90 6.27
CA ILE A 210 12.22 4.23 5.99
C ILE A 210 10.99 4.51 6.88
N ILE A 211 10.07 3.56 7.02
CA ILE A 211 8.85 3.72 7.85
C ILE A 211 9.23 3.91 9.33
N SER A 212 10.22 3.16 9.80
CA SER A 212 10.72 3.29 11.17
C SER A 212 11.63 4.50 11.40
N ALA A 213 11.82 5.36 10.40
CA ALA A 213 12.73 6.51 10.43
C ALA A 213 14.17 6.13 10.85
N GLY A 214 14.64 4.95 10.43
CA GLY A 214 15.99 4.45 10.69
C GLY A 214 16.17 3.70 12.01
N ILE A 215 15.12 3.55 12.83
CA ILE A 215 15.19 2.76 14.09
C ILE A 215 15.46 1.28 13.77
N LEU A 216 14.84 0.75 12.71
CA LEU A 216 15.11 -0.60 12.23
C LEU A 216 16.21 -0.54 11.16
N SER A 217 17.40 -1.00 11.53
CA SER A 217 18.50 -1.15 10.57
C SER A 217 18.28 -2.36 9.67
N PRO A 218 18.68 -2.29 8.38
CA PRO A 218 18.54 -3.41 7.44
C PRO A 218 19.22 -4.71 7.90
N ASP A 219 20.21 -4.62 8.80
CA ASP A 219 20.95 -5.77 9.35
C ASP A 219 20.29 -6.42 10.57
N GLN A 220 19.26 -5.79 11.15
CA GLN A 220 18.53 -6.39 12.27
C GLN A 220 17.62 -7.49 11.73
N LYS A 221 18.09 -8.74 11.80
CA LYS A 221 17.19 -9.90 11.80
C LYS A 221 16.06 -9.62 12.80
N PRO A 222 14.79 -9.93 12.50
CA PRO A 222 13.70 -9.72 13.43
C PRO A 222 14.04 -10.41 14.74
N SER A 223 14.44 -9.63 15.74
CA SER A 223 14.56 -10.14 17.10
C SER A 223 13.17 -10.62 17.47
N ALA A 224 13.08 -11.88 17.88
CA ALA A 224 11.86 -12.49 18.37
C ALA A 224 11.11 -11.55 19.33
N SER A 225 9.78 -11.66 19.28
CA SER A 225 8.78 -10.91 20.05
C SER A 225 9.23 -10.59 21.49
N PRO A 226 8.81 -9.45 22.08
CA PRO A 226 9.10 -9.12 23.49
C PRO A 226 8.52 -10.10 24.52
N GLU A 227 7.83 -11.16 24.10
CA GLU A 227 7.19 -12.16 24.96
C GLU A 227 8.14 -13.16 25.61
N ASP A 228 9.43 -13.19 25.24
CA ASP A 228 10.43 -14.06 25.89
C ASP A 228 11.27 -13.31 26.94
N LYS A 229 10.61 -12.48 27.74
CA LYS A 229 11.15 -11.96 29.00
C LYS A 229 10.33 -12.54 30.14
N ASP A 230 10.94 -13.46 30.87
CA ASP A 230 10.48 -13.86 32.21
C ASP A 230 10.27 -12.58 33.07
N PRO A 231 9.28 -12.50 34.00
CA PRO A 231 8.89 -11.26 34.69
C PRO A 231 9.99 -10.56 35.51
N GLN A 232 11.20 -11.13 35.55
CA GLN A 232 12.34 -10.64 36.33
C GLN A 232 13.48 -10.08 35.45
N GLY A 233 13.29 -9.94 34.13
CA GLY A 233 14.17 -9.13 33.29
C GLY A 233 15.60 -9.65 33.08
N GLN A 234 15.85 -10.95 33.32
CA GLN A 234 17.12 -11.58 32.99
C GLN A 234 17.07 -12.23 31.60
N PRO A 235 18.12 -12.10 30.78
CA PRO A 235 18.20 -12.82 29.52
C PRO A 235 18.26 -14.33 29.79
N VAL A 236 17.38 -15.10 29.15
CA VAL A 236 17.41 -16.56 29.19
C VAL A 236 18.68 -17.01 28.45
N ILE A 237 19.73 -17.32 29.20
CA ILE A 237 20.95 -17.92 28.63
C ILE A 237 20.64 -19.38 28.32
N SER A 238 20.30 -19.67 27.06
CA SER A 238 20.25 -21.05 26.56
C SER A 238 21.68 -21.59 26.49
N TYR A 239 22.09 -22.35 27.51
CA TYR A 239 23.35 -23.07 27.50
C TYR A 239 23.23 -24.28 26.56
N SER A 240 23.86 -24.20 25.38
CA SER A 240 24.09 -25.38 24.54
C SER A 240 25.36 -26.07 25.05
N PRO A 241 25.29 -27.31 25.58
CA PRO A 241 26.49 -28.00 26.01
C PRO A 241 27.28 -28.42 24.77
N SER A 242 28.39 -27.74 24.53
CA SER A 242 29.39 -28.18 23.56
C SER A 242 30.34 -29.17 24.25
N GLY A 243 30.37 -30.39 23.70
CA GLY A 243 31.55 -31.25 23.65
C GLY A 243 31.90 -32.06 24.90
N GLY A 244 31.68 -33.37 24.82
CA GLY A 244 32.32 -34.36 25.68
C GLY A 244 32.50 -35.69 24.96
N ALA A 245 33.72 -35.89 24.45
CA ALA A 245 34.38 -37.13 23.98
C ALA A 245 33.75 -37.91 22.81
#